data_AF-A0AAV0YWK8-F1
#
_entry.id   AF-A0AAV0YWK8-F1
#
_cell.length_a   1.000
_cell.length_b   1.000
_cell.length_c   1.000
_cell.angle_alpha   90.00
_cell.angle_beta   90.00
_cell.angle_gamma   90.00
#
_symmetry.space_group_name_H-M   'P 1'
#
loop_
_entity.id
_entity.type
_entity.pdbx_description
1 polymer ?
#
loop_
_entity_poly.entity_id
_entity_poly.type
_entity_poly.pdbx_seq_one_letter_code
_entity_poly.pdbx_strand_id
1 'polypeptide(L)'
;MKSINLFLVTLLIMALAIALSSSISSAMEEPNSNIQGTSHFILSRKQNRISLTCDKYPKICHVKGSAGSDCCNNRCVNFTIDMLNCGRCGKKCSFPKICCEGKCVNPRSNEKHCGKCGNKCDNRGSCVYGMCSYA
;
A
#
# COMPACT_ATOMS: atom_id res chain seq x y z
N MET A 1 0.15 -59.40 0.60
CA MET A 1 0.47 -58.88 -0.76
C MET A 1 -0.36 -57.65 -1.15
N LYS A 2 -1.70 -57.66 -1.04
CA LYS A 2 -2.56 -56.50 -1.39
C LYS A 2 -2.29 -55.23 -0.54
N SER A 3 -2.05 -55.38 0.77
CA SER A 3 -1.79 -54.23 1.68
C SER A 3 -0.43 -53.57 1.43
N ILE A 4 0.60 -54.35 1.07
CA ILE A 4 1.94 -53.84 0.73
C ILE A 4 1.90 -53.02 -0.56
N ASN A 5 1.15 -53.50 -1.58
CA ASN A 5 0.99 -52.75 -2.83
C ASN A 5 0.21 -51.45 -2.60
N LEU A 6 -0.77 -51.43 -1.69
CA LEU A 6 -1.51 -50.22 -1.34
C LEU A 6 -0.60 -49.17 -0.68
N PHE A 7 0.27 -49.59 0.25
CA PHE A 7 1.25 -48.70 0.87
C PHE A 7 2.24 -48.11 -0.14
N LEU A 8 2.78 -48.94 -1.05
CA LEU A 8 3.70 -48.47 -2.08
C LEU A 8 3.05 -47.46 -3.04
N VAL A 9 1.78 -47.67 -3.39
CA VAL A 9 1.02 -46.74 -4.23
C VAL A 9 0.78 -45.41 -3.50
N THR A 10 0.45 -45.42 -2.20
CA THR A 10 0.27 -44.18 -1.44
C THR A 10 1.58 -43.39 -1.29
N LEU A 11 2.72 -44.06 -1.10
CA LEU A 11 4.03 -43.40 -1.04
C LEU A 11 4.42 -42.77 -2.39
N LEU A 12 4.13 -43.44 -3.50
CA LEU A 12 4.33 -42.91 -4.85
C LEU A 12 3.49 -41.67 -5.13
N ILE A 13 2.22 -41.65 -4.69
CA ILE A 13 1.32 -40.50 -4.89
C ILE A 13 1.78 -39.28 -4.07
N MET A 14 2.22 -39.49 -2.81
CA MET A 14 2.74 -38.40 -1.98
C MET A 14 4.06 -37.84 -2.51
N ALA A 15 4.95 -38.67 -3.06
CA ALA A 15 6.17 -38.22 -3.71
C ALA A 15 5.88 -37.39 -4.98
N LEU A 16 4.86 -37.76 -5.76
CA LEU A 16 4.45 -37.03 -6.96
C LEU A 16 3.82 -35.66 -6.61
N ALA A 17 3.13 -35.55 -5.47
CA ALA A 17 2.57 -34.28 -4.99
C ALA A 17 3.65 -33.27 -4.55
N ILE A 18 4.78 -33.74 -4.01
CA ILE A 18 5.92 -32.89 -3.63
C ILE A 18 6.66 -32.35 -4.87
N ALA A 19 6.66 -33.10 -5.99
CA ALA A 19 7.27 -32.66 -7.25
C ALA A 19 6.44 -31.60 -8.01
N LEU A 20 5.14 -31.46 -7.70
CA LEU A 20 4.24 -30.47 -8.31
C LEU A 20 4.14 -29.16 -7.52
N SER A 21 4.62 -29.12 -6.27
CA SER A 21 4.57 -27.93 -5.41
C SER A 21 5.82 -27.04 -5.49
N SER A 22 6.83 -27.43 -6.26
CA SER A 22 8.07 -26.67 -6.51
C SER A 22 8.04 -25.89 -7.83
N SER A 23 6.99 -25.10 -8.04
CA SER A 23 7.00 -24.02 -9.04
C SER A 23 6.14 -22.81 -8.63
N ILE A 24 6.46 -22.19 -7.49
CA ILE A 24 6.26 -20.74 -7.33
C ILE A 24 7.62 -20.14 -7.03
N SER A 25 8.44 -20.04 -8.09
CA SER A 25 9.46 -19.01 -8.17
C SER A 25 8.75 -17.73 -8.61
N SER A 26 8.10 -17.04 -7.68
CA SER A 26 7.99 -15.58 -7.83
C SER A 26 9.34 -15.02 -7.39
N ALA A 27 10.31 -15.17 -8.30
CA ALA A 27 11.44 -14.28 -8.36
C ALA A 27 10.85 -12.87 -8.27
N MET A 28 11.15 -12.21 -7.17
CA MET A 28 11.02 -10.78 -7.05
C MET A 28 12.01 -10.24 -8.08
N GLU A 29 11.52 -9.91 -9.27
CA GLU A 29 12.23 -8.97 -10.14
C GLU A 29 12.28 -7.66 -9.37
N GLU A 30 13.38 -7.47 -8.65
CA GLU A 30 13.90 -6.16 -8.32
C GLU A 30 14.00 -5.38 -9.64
N PRO A 31 13.20 -4.32 -9.88
CA PRO A 31 13.65 -3.32 -10.82
C PRO A 31 14.86 -2.70 -10.15
N ASN A 32 16.04 -3.07 -10.62
CA ASN A 32 17.29 -2.44 -10.27
C ASN A 32 17.28 -1.03 -10.87
N SER A 33 16.42 -0.15 -10.35
CA SER A 33 16.54 1.27 -10.50
C SER A 33 17.63 1.70 -9.53
N ASN A 34 18.86 1.46 -9.96
CA ASN A 34 20.03 2.14 -9.43
C ASN A 34 19.90 3.62 -9.82
N ILE A 35 19.02 4.33 -9.11
CA ILE A 35 19.06 5.78 -9.01
C ILE A 35 19.73 6.03 -7.66
N GLN A 36 21.02 5.71 -7.59
CA GLN A 36 21.94 6.47 -6.75
C GLN A 36 21.79 7.93 -7.15
N GLY A 37 20.87 8.61 -6.49
CA GLY A 37 20.63 10.04 -6.58
C GLY A 37 21.75 10.82 -5.93
N THR A 38 23.00 10.57 -6.33
CA THR A 38 24.13 11.45 -6.08
C THR A 38 24.34 12.34 -7.29
N SER A 39 23.28 13.02 -7.77
CA SER A 39 23.43 14.07 -8.77
C SER A 39 23.82 15.39 -8.11
N HIS A 40 24.97 15.39 -7.42
CA HIS A 40 25.78 16.59 -7.28
C HIS A 40 26.65 16.71 -8.54
N PHE A 41 26.01 16.93 -9.68
CA PHE A 41 26.69 17.32 -10.91
C PHE A 41 26.18 18.70 -11.31
N ILE A 42 26.80 19.72 -10.70
CA ILE A 42 26.73 21.10 -11.18
C ILE A 42 27.58 21.15 -12.46
N LEU A 43 27.05 20.61 -13.56
CA LEU A 43 27.43 21.09 -14.88
C LEU A 43 26.47 22.22 -15.22
N SER A 44 27.01 23.44 -15.17
CA SER A 44 26.41 24.65 -15.70
C SER A 44 26.24 24.56 -17.21
N ARG A 45 25.34 23.68 -17.68
CA ARG A 45 24.63 23.91 -18.93
C ARG A 45 23.42 24.78 -18.60
N LYS A 46 23.37 25.97 -19.19
CA LYS A 46 22.13 26.73 -19.44
C LYS A 46 21.20 25.91 -20.34
N GLN A 47 20.75 24.76 -19.85
CA GLN A 47 19.58 24.11 -20.40
C GLN A 47 18.41 24.72 -19.65
N ASN A 48 17.39 25.16 -20.39
CA ASN A 48 16.07 25.46 -19.85
C ASN A 48 15.61 24.26 -19.01
N ARG A 49 16.02 24.19 -17.73
CA ARG A 49 15.55 23.18 -16.79
C ARG A 49 14.12 23.58 -16.50
N ILE A 50 13.22 23.04 -17.31
CA ILE A 50 11.80 23.09 -17.05
C ILE A 50 11.63 22.42 -15.69
N SER A 51 11.35 23.23 -14.67
CA SER A 51 11.03 22.74 -13.34
C SER A 51 9.73 21.94 -13.47
N LEU A 52 9.86 20.61 -13.49
CA LEU A 52 8.76 19.66 -13.59
C LEU A 52 8.10 19.46 -12.22
N THR A 53 7.62 20.55 -11.63
CA THR A 53 6.89 20.48 -10.35
C THR A 53 5.40 20.34 -10.58
N CYS A 54 4.71 19.70 -9.64
CA CYS A 54 3.27 19.49 -9.76
C CYS A 54 2.46 20.78 -9.70
N ASP A 55 2.99 21.85 -9.08
CA ASP A 55 2.34 23.17 -9.02
C ASP A 55 2.13 23.75 -10.43
N LYS A 56 3.06 23.45 -11.35
CA LYS A 56 2.98 23.88 -12.76
C LYS A 56 2.47 22.79 -13.69
N TYR A 57 2.74 21.52 -13.36
CA TYR A 57 2.39 20.36 -14.17
C TYR A 57 1.69 19.28 -13.31
N PRO A 58 0.41 19.46 -12.95
CA PRO A 58 -0.27 18.59 -11.98
C PRO A 58 -0.38 17.13 -12.44
N LYS A 59 -0.36 16.89 -13.75
CA LYS A 59 -0.41 15.54 -14.34
C LYS A 59 0.76 14.65 -13.91
N ILE A 60 1.88 15.21 -13.44
CA ILE A 60 3.02 14.44 -12.95
C ILE A 60 2.67 13.59 -11.72
N CYS A 61 1.63 13.94 -10.95
CA CYS A 61 1.21 13.14 -9.81
C CYS A 61 0.41 11.89 -10.19
N HIS A 62 -0.09 11.80 -11.43
CA HIS A 62 -0.83 10.63 -11.91
C HIS A 62 0.06 9.57 -12.55
N VAL A 63 1.38 9.79 -12.65
CA VAL A 63 2.29 8.77 -13.18
C VAL A 63 2.43 7.63 -12.17
N LYS A 64 2.61 6.41 -12.68
CA LYS A 64 2.85 5.24 -11.83
C LYS A 64 4.13 5.46 -11.01
N GLY A 65 4.06 5.17 -9.71
CA GLY A 65 5.18 5.37 -8.77
C GLY A 65 5.18 6.72 -8.03
N SER A 66 4.32 7.66 -8.40
CA SER A 66 4.12 8.87 -7.59
C SER A 66 3.48 8.53 -6.24
N ALA A 67 3.85 9.28 -5.19
CA ALA A 67 3.35 9.07 -3.82
C ALA A 67 1.85 9.36 -3.64
N GLY A 68 1.22 9.98 -4.65
CA GLY A 68 -0.22 10.15 -4.73
C GLY A 68 -0.60 11.06 -5.89
N SER A 69 -1.90 11.20 -6.14
CA SER A 69 -2.46 11.95 -7.26
C SER A 69 -2.55 13.46 -7.02
N ASP A 70 -2.40 13.90 -5.77
CA ASP A 70 -2.68 15.28 -5.38
C ASP A 70 -1.39 16.09 -5.25
N CYS A 71 -1.40 17.33 -5.73
CA CYS A 71 -0.26 18.22 -5.57
C CYS A 71 -0.38 19.02 -4.26
N CYS A 72 0.71 19.07 -3.49
CA CYS A 72 0.85 19.88 -2.29
C CYS A 72 2.28 20.37 -2.14
N ASN A 73 2.49 21.69 -2.24
CA ASN A 73 3.79 22.35 -2.11
C ASN A 73 4.89 21.72 -2.99
N ASN A 74 4.66 21.63 -4.31
CA ASN A 74 5.54 20.99 -5.29
C ASN A 74 5.77 19.48 -5.11
N ARG A 75 5.04 18.82 -4.20
CA ARG A 75 5.14 17.36 -3.97
C ARG A 75 3.81 16.68 -4.28
N CYS A 76 3.91 15.48 -4.84
CA CYS A 76 2.76 14.60 -5.02
C CYS A 76 2.48 13.87 -3.71
N VAL A 77 1.24 13.95 -3.23
CA VAL A 77 0.74 13.33 -2.00
C VAL A 77 -0.63 12.71 -2.28
N ASN A 78 -1.18 11.98 -1.32
CA ASN A 78 -2.50 11.39 -1.46
C ASN A 78 -3.44 11.93 -0.37
N PHE A 79 -4.38 12.81 -0.75
CA PHE A 79 -5.31 13.40 0.20
C PHE A 79 -6.25 12.41 0.85
N THR A 80 -6.36 11.18 0.35
CA THR A 80 -7.27 10.16 0.90
C THR A 80 -6.69 9.37 2.07
N ILE A 81 -5.36 9.29 2.18
CA ILE A 81 -4.66 8.46 3.17
C ILE A 81 -3.57 9.22 3.95
N ASP A 82 -3.08 10.36 3.43
CA ASP A 82 -2.03 11.13 4.08
C ASP A 82 -2.58 11.89 5.29
N MET A 83 -2.09 11.52 6.48
CA MET A 83 -2.47 12.14 7.75
C MET A 83 -2.11 13.64 7.83
N LEU A 84 -1.10 14.09 7.07
CA LEU A 84 -0.65 15.49 7.05
C LEU A 84 -1.41 16.33 6.01
N ASN A 85 -2.08 15.69 5.06
CA ASN A 85 -2.73 16.34 3.91
C ASN A 85 -4.18 15.85 3.70
N CYS A 86 -4.89 15.52 4.77
CA CYS A 86 -6.14 14.79 4.70
C CYS A 86 -7.31 15.60 4.12
N GLY A 87 -7.70 15.27 2.89
CA GLY A 87 -8.75 15.95 2.12
C GLY A 87 -8.34 17.30 1.53
N ARG A 88 -7.19 17.86 1.92
CA ARG A 88 -6.56 19.03 1.30
C ARG A 88 -5.12 19.19 1.80
N CYS A 89 -4.30 19.90 1.01
CA CYS A 89 -2.92 20.23 1.36
C CYS A 89 -2.81 20.91 2.74
N GLY A 90 -1.91 20.41 3.58
CA GLY A 90 -1.64 20.92 4.93
C GLY A 90 -2.69 20.61 6.00
N LYS A 91 -3.79 19.91 5.67
CA LYS A 91 -4.79 19.53 6.67
C LYS A 91 -4.34 18.29 7.45
N LYS A 92 -3.70 18.54 8.58
CA LYS A 92 -3.30 17.49 9.51
C LYS A 92 -4.48 16.97 10.35
N CYS A 93 -4.60 15.65 10.47
CA CYS A 93 -5.53 15.06 11.44
C CYS A 93 -4.96 15.15 12.86
N SER A 94 -5.78 15.56 13.82
CA SER A 94 -5.44 15.57 15.24
C SER A 94 -5.36 14.14 15.78
N PHE A 95 -4.33 13.82 16.58
CA PHE A 95 -4.28 12.55 17.29
C PHE A 95 -5.53 12.38 18.18
N PRO A 96 -6.19 11.19 18.24
CA PRO A 96 -5.80 9.89 17.65
C PRO A 96 -6.45 9.57 16.28
N LYS A 97 -6.87 10.58 15.52
CA LYS A 97 -7.55 10.38 14.22
C LYS A 97 -6.56 10.03 13.12
N ILE A 98 -7.01 9.20 12.18
CA ILE A 98 -6.30 8.85 10.95
C ILE A 98 -7.03 9.44 9.74
N CYS A 99 -6.35 9.55 8.60
CA CYS A 99 -7.00 9.94 7.35
C CYS A 99 -7.57 8.71 6.64
N CYS A 100 -8.88 8.68 6.48
CA CYS A 100 -9.57 7.68 5.67
C CYS A 100 -10.49 8.40 4.69
N GLU A 101 -10.34 8.10 3.40
CA GLU A 101 -11.22 8.65 2.35
C GLU A 101 -11.28 10.20 2.39
N GLY A 102 -10.16 10.83 2.72
CA GLY A 102 -10.04 12.30 2.79
C GLY A 102 -10.66 12.92 4.04
N LYS A 103 -11.06 12.10 5.02
CA LYS A 103 -11.67 12.54 6.28
C LYS A 103 -10.84 12.06 7.46
N CYS A 104 -10.70 12.94 8.46
CA CYS A 104 -10.08 12.58 9.72
C CYS A 104 -11.10 11.82 10.58
N VAL A 105 -10.89 10.52 10.75
CA VAL A 105 -11.78 9.63 11.51
C VAL A 105 -11.04 9.02 12.70
N ASN A 106 -11.75 8.77 13.80
CA ASN A 106 -11.15 8.08 14.95
C ASN A 106 -11.33 6.56 14.77
N PRO A 107 -10.25 5.79 14.52
CA PRO A 107 -10.38 4.37 14.29
C PRO A 107 -10.79 3.60 15.55
N ARG A 108 -10.76 4.22 16.74
CA ARG A 108 -11.17 3.55 17.99
C ARG A 108 -12.67 3.45 18.20
N SER A 109 -13.44 4.30 17.52
CA SER A 109 -14.88 4.43 17.73
C SER A 109 -15.69 4.58 16.44
N ASN A 110 -15.04 4.74 15.29
CA ASN A 110 -15.75 4.85 14.03
C ASN A 110 -16.14 3.45 13.50
N GLU A 111 -17.44 3.21 13.39
CA GLU A 111 -17.99 1.93 12.94
C GLU A 111 -17.61 1.52 11.52
N LYS A 112 -17.28 2.47 10.65
CA LYS A 112 -16.89 2.23 9.24
C LYS A 112 -15.38 2.12 9.04
N HIS A 113 -14.59 2.53 10.03
CA HIS A 113 -13.13 2.56 9.97
C HIS A 113 -12.53 2.03 11.28
N CYS A 114 -13.09 0.95 11.82
CA CYS A 114 -12.72 0.43 13.14
C CYS A 114 -11.34 -0.24 13.10
N GLY A 115 -10.39 0.26 13.89
CA GLY A 115 -9.00 -0.19 13.90
C GLY A 115 -8.17 0.24 12.69
N LYS A 116 -8.76 0.24 11.48
CA LYS A 116 -8.13 0.67 10.22
C LYS A 116 -9.17 1.26 9.25
N CYS A 117 -8.70 2.01 8.25
CA CYS A 117 -9.58 2.56 7.21
C CYS A 117 -10.38 1.48 6.48
N GLY A 118 -11.70 1.67 6.40
CA GLY A 118 -12.60 0.85 5.60
C GLY A 118 -13.02 -0.44 6.28
N ASN A 119 -12.54 -0.67 7.51
CA ASN A 119 -12.95 -1.81 8.31
C ASN A 119 -14.28 -1.51 9.01
N LYS A 120 -15.37 -1.81 8.33
CA LYS A 120 -16.71 -1.71 8.89
C LYS A 120 -16.97 -2.94 9.78
N CYS A 121 -17.54 -2.72 10.98
CA CYS A 121 -18.04 -3.83 11.79
C CYS A 121 -19.33 -4.42 11.19
N ASP A 122 -19.54 -5.72 11.38
CA ASP A 122 -20.77 -6.41 10.95
C ASP A 122 -22.00 -5.79 11.60
N ASN A 123 -23.19 -6.06 11.06
CA ASN A 123 -24.44 -5.36 11.41
C ASN A 123 -24.86 -5.44 12.91
N ARG A 124 -24.18 -6.25 13.72
CA ARG A 124 -24.38 -6.31 15.18
C ARG A 124 -23.19 -5.81 15.99
N GLY A 125 -22.01 -5.65 15.39
CA GLY A 125 -20.79 -5.24 16.08
C GLY A 125 -20.64 -3.72 16.16
N SER A 126 -20.32 -3.21 17.35
CA SER A 126 -19.94 -1.81 17.57
C SER A 126 -18.41 -1.68 17.58
N CYS A 127 -17.89 -0.51 17.20
CA CYS A 127 -16.45 -0.26 17.31
C CYS A 127 -16.08 0.21 18.72
N VAL A 128 -15.35 -0.61 19.46
CA VAL A 128 -14.94 -0.34 20.84
C VAL A 128 -13.43 -0.50 20.95
N TYR A 129 -12.73 0.56 21.36
CA TYR A 129 -11.27 0.63 21.46
C TYR A 129 -10.50 0.21 20.19
N GLY A 130 -11.14 0.32 19.02
CA GLY A 130 -10.54 -0.06 17.73
C GLY A 130 -10.73 -1.51 17.35
N MET A 131 -11.61 -2.22 18.05
CA MET A 131 -12.00 -3.60 17.75
C MET A 131 -13.52 -3.67 17.58
N CYS A 132 -13.98 -4.49 16.65
CA CYS A 132 -15.41 -4.76 16.50
C CYS A 132 -15.86 -5.68 17.64
N SER A 133 -16.90 -5.26 18.37
CA SER A 133 -17.52 -6.11 19.38
C SER A 133 -18.27 -7.26 18.72
N TYR A 134 -18.32 -8.40 19.41
CA TYR A 134 -19.22 -9.49 19.10
C TYR A 134 -20.50 -9.24 19.89
N ALA A 135 -21.57 -8.78 19.26
CA ALA A 135 -22.90 -8.69 19.85
C ALA A 135 -23.92 -9.41 18.96
#